data_AF-A0A957SAL2-F1
#
_entry.id   AF-A0A957SAL2-F1
#
_cell.length_a   1.000
_cell.length_b   1.000
_cell.length_c   1.000
_cell.angle_alpha   90.00
_cell.angle_beta   90.00
_cell.angle_gamma   90.00
#
_symmetry.space_group_name_H-M   'P 1'
#
loop_
_entity.id
_entity.type
_entity.pdbx_description
1 polymer ?
#
loop_
_entity_poly.entity_id
_entity_poly.type
_entity_poly.pdbx_seq_one_letter_code
_entity_poly.pdbx_strand_id
1 'polypeptide(L)'
;ENMDSLARLLAAMPRVAWDNAALSLLERTLDDSANRRFALPEAFLITDEILGRACQLVEGLRIWPGPTARNLRDYGVFAATERVLMAAVQAGGDRQVLHEVIREQSLVAWQALQTGQPNPLAQLLTEDARITSLLAPAQVTELLDATEHVGDAPERARLIVQQIEAATAS
;
A
#
# COMPACT_ATOMS: atom_id res chain seq x y z
N GLU A 1 -12.84 11.73 -0.10
CA GLU A 1 -13.03 13.18 0.11
C GLU A 1 -13.94 13.51 1.29
N ASN A 2 -15.27 13.31 1.20
CA ASN A 2 -16.18 13.65 2.32
C ASN A 2 -15.86 12.85 3.60
N MET A 3 -15.66 11.52 3.48
CA MET A 3 -15.22 10.68 4.62
C MET A 3 -13.91 11.19 5.24
N ASP A 4 -12.93 11.61 4.44
CA ASP A 4 -11.64 12.08 4.96
C ASP A 4 -11.76 13.44 5.66
N SER A 5 -12.63 14.34 5.19
CA SER A 5 -12.92 15.58 5.90
C SER A 5 -13.64 15.33 7.23
N LEU A 6 -14.64 14.45 7.22
CA LEU A 6 -15.40 14.10 8.41
C LEU A 6 -14.55 13.35 9.45
N ALA A 7 -13.70 12.42 9.01
CA ALA A 7 -12.79 11.69 9.89
C ALA A 7 -11.77 12.63 10.55
N ARG A 8 -11.26 13.64 9.83
CA ARG A 8 -10.38 14.67 10.41
C ARG A 8 -11.09 15.52 11.46
N LEU A 9 -12.35 15.90 11.21
CA LEU A 9 -13.15 16.62 12.20
C LEU A 9 -13.40 15.75 13.43
N LEU A 10 -13.86 14.51 13.24
CA LEU A 10 -14.11 13.55 14.32
C LEU A 10 -12.86 13.32 15.16
N ALA A 11 -11.69 13.18 14.55
CA ALA A 11 -10.42 12.99 15.25
C ALA A 11 -10.01 14.17 16.13
N ALA A 12 -10.51 15.39 15.88
CA ALA A 12 -10.26 16.55 16.72
C ALA A 12 -11.18 16.63 17.94
N MET A 13 -12.38 16.03 17.87
CA MET A 13 -13.41 16.13 18.92
C MET A 13 -13.04 15.47 20.27
N PRO A 14 -12.28 14.35 20.34
CA PRO A 14 -11.81 13.78 21.60
C PRO A 14 -11.05 14.76 22.49
N ARG A 15 -10.44 15.81 21.91
CA ARG A 15 -9.77 16.85 22.67
C ARG A 15 -10.72 17.57 23.63
N VAL A 16 -11.95 17.83 23.22
CA VAL A 16 -12.98 18.44 24.08
C VAL A 16 -13.27 17.56 25.29
N ALA A 17 -13.37 16.24 25.08
CA ALA A 17 -13.59 15.29 26.17
C ALA A 17 -12.40 15.23 27.13
N TRP A 18 -11.17 15.25 26.61
CA TRP A 18 -9.96 15.29 27.45
C TRP A 18 -9.84 16.59 28.25
N ASP A 19 -10.11 17.74 27.64
CA ASP A 19 -10.05 19.02 28.34
C ASP A 19 -11.14 19.09 29.44
N ASN A 20 -12.36 18.60 29.17
CA ASN A 20 -13.41 18.49 30.18
C ASN A 20 -12.99 17.60 31.36
N ALA A 21 -12.34 16.45 31.09
CA ALA A 21 -11.87 15.55 32.13
C ALA A 21 -10.74 16.18 32.97
N ALA A 22 -9.79 16.86 32.32
CA ALA A 22 -8.65 17.49 32.98
C ALA A 22 -9.04 18.70 33.84
N LEU A 23 -10.09 19.42 33.45
CA LEU A 23 -10.57 20.64 34.12
C LEU A 23 -11.75 20.37 35.06
N SER A 24 -12.16 19.11 35.24
CA SER A 24 -13.20 18.76 36.22
C SER A 24 -12.69 18.98 37.63
N LEU A 25 -13.20 20.02 38.30
CA LEU A 25 -12.87 20.34 39.69
C LEU A 25 -13.91 19.77 40.66
N LEU A 26 -13.43 19.25 41.80
CA LEU A 26 -14.25 18.69 42.88
C LEU A 26 -15.18 17.56 42.38
N GLU A 27 -16.38 17.44 42.93
CA GLU A 27 -17.33 16.37 42.60
C GLU A 27 -18.12 16.64 41.30
N ARG A 28 -18.23 17.91 40.86
CA ARG A 28 -18.95 18.31 39.64
C ARG A 28 -18.65 19.74 39.19
N THR A 29 -18.40 19.91 37.89
CA THR A 29 -18.43 21.21 37.21
C THR A 29 -19.66 21.33 36.29
N LEU A 30 -20.04 22.56 35.93
CA LEU A 30 -21.19 22.86 35.04
C LEU A 30 -20.76 23.41 33.67
N ASP A 31 -19.50 23.80 33.52
CA ASP A 31 -18.94 24.40 32.30
C ASP A 31 -18.73 23.39 31.16
N ASP A 32 -18.64 22.10 31.48
CA ASP A 32 -18.61 21.00 30.50
C ASP A 32 -19.99 20.73 29.85
N SER A 33 -21.08 21.15 30.48
CA SER A 33 -22.43 20.79 30.03
C SER A 33 -22.78 21.39 28.68
N ALA A 34 -22.32 22.61 28.37
CA ALA A 34 -22.65 23.27 27.12
C ALA A 34 -21.94 22.58 25.94
N ASN A 35 -20.63 22.34 26.06
CA ASN A 35 -19.87 21.75 24.96
C ASN A 35 -20.25 20.28 24.71
N ARG A 36 -20.61 19.50 25.75
CA ARG A 36 -21.03 18.10 25.61
C ARG A 36 -22.32 17.95 24.81
N ARG A 37 -23.23 18.93 24.88
CA ARG A 37 -24.49 18.95 24.12
C ARG A 37 -24.28 19.11 22.61
N PHE A 38 -23.12 19.61 22.19
CA PHE A 38 -22.74 19.70 20.78
C PHE A 38 -21.79 18.58 20.40
N ALA A 39 -20.70 18.41 21.16
CA ALA A 39 -19.64 17.48 20.82
C ALA A 39 -20.11 16.02 20.80
N LEU A 40 -20.96 15.59 21.74
CA LEU A 40 -21.41 14.19 21.75
C LEU A 40 -22.35 13.87 20.58
N PRO A 41 -23.47 14.60 20.35
CA PRO A 41 -24.36 14.28 19.24
C PRO A 41 -23.66 14.41 17.88
N GLU A 42 -22.86 15.45 17.70
CA GLU A 42 -22.16 15.69 16.44
C GLU A 42 -21.12 14.60 16.15
N ALA A 43 -20.38 14.12 17.16
CA ALA A 43 -19.45 13.00 16.97
C ALA A 43 -20.16 11.71 16.52
N PHE A 44 -21.33 11.41 17.10
CA PHE A 44 -22.13 10.25 16.68
C PHE A 44 -22.67 10.40 15.25
N LEU A 45 -23.20 11.57 14.90
CA LEU A 45 -23.71 11.83 13.54
C LEU A 45 -22.60 11.76 12.48
N ILE A 46 -21.42 12.31 12.79
CA ILE A 46 -20.25 12.23 11.91
C ILE A 46 -19.81 10.77 11.73
N THR A 47 -19.76 10.00 12.83
CA THR A 47 -19.38 8.59 12.79
C THR A 47 -20.36 7.77 11.96
N ASP A 48 -21.67 7.95 12.16
CA ASP A 48 -22.73 7.28 11.41
C ASP A 48 -22.60 7.55 9.90
N GLU A 49 -22.42 8.80 9.52
CA GLU A 49 -22.22 9.21 8.12
C GLU A 49 -20.95 8.58 7.51
N ILE A 50 -19.84 8.52 8.27
CA ILE A 50 -18.61 7.87 7.81
C ILE A 50 -18.84 6.37 7.57
N LEU A 51 -19.49 5.68 8.53
CA LEU A 51 -19.75 4.25 8.44
C LEU A 51 -20.71 3.93 7.28
N GLY A 52 -21.80 4.67 7.15
CA GLY A 52 -22.75 4.50 6.05
C GLY A 52 -22.10 4.67 4.67
N ARG A 53 -21.24 5.67 4.51
CA ARG A 53 -20.46 5.86 3.28
C ARG A 53 -19.44 4.76 3.04
N ALA A 54 -18.75 4.30 4.08
CA ALA A 54 -17.79 3.21 3.97
C ALA A 54 -18.47 1.93 3.48
N CYS A 55 -19.63 1.57 4.03
CA CYS A 55 -20.43 0.43 3.57
C CYS A 55 -20.79 0.56 2.09
N GLN A 56 -21.37 1.69 1.67
CA GLN A 56 -21.74 1.93 0.27
C GLN A 56 -20.56 1.83 -0.69
N LEU A 57 -19.39 2.35 -0.30
CA LEU A 57 -18.17 2.28 -1.10
C LEU A 57 -17.65 0.85 -1.25
N VAL A 58 -17.63 0.09 -0.16
CA VAL A 58 -17.16 -1.30 -0.17
C VAL A 58 -18.12 -2.18 -0.97
N GLU A 59 -19.43 -2.04 -0.78
CA GLU A 59 -20.47 -2.75 -1.55
C GLU A 59 -20.41 -2.42 -3.05
N GLY A 60 -20.12 -1.17 -3.39
CA GLY A 60 -20.01 -0.69 -4.76
C GLY A 60 -18.63 -0.85 -5.40
N LEU A 61 -17.65 -1.43 -4.69
CA LEU A 61 -16.26 -1.47 -5.14
C LEU A 61 -16.11 -2.33 -6.40
N ARG A 62 -15.55 -1.74 -7.47
CA ARG A 62 -15.26 -2.43 -8.73
C ARG A 62 -13.77 -2.55 -8.94
N ILE A 63 -13.28 -3.78 -9.03
CA ILE A 63 -11.89 -4.08 -9.38
C ILE A 63 -11.82 -4.27 -10.89
N TRP A 64 -10.85 -3.63 -11.54
CA TRP A 64 -10.64 -3.68 -12.99
C TRP A 64 -9.36 -4.46 -13.32
N PRO A 65 -9.45 -5.75 -13.66
CA PRO A 65 -8.27 -6.60 -13.81
C PRO A 65 -7.32 -6.14 -14.92
N GLY A 66 -7.84 -5.59 -16.02
CA GLY A 66 -7.03 -5.14 -17.16
C GLY A 66 -6.02 -4.04 -16.79
N PRO A 67 -6.49 -2.86 -16.32
CA PRO A 67 -5.59 -1.81 -15.85
C PRO A 67 -4.67 -2.24 -14.71
N THR A 68 -5.14 -3.04 -13.76
CA THR A 68 -4.30 -3.55 -12.66
C THR A 68 -3.18 -4.45 -13.17
N ALA A 69 -3.48 -5.39 -14.07
CA ALA A 69 -2.48 -6.26 -14.68
C ALA A 69 -1.49 -5.46 -15.55
N ARG A 70 -1.96 -4.40 -16.23
CA ARG A 70 -1.08 -3.49 -16.96
C ARG A 70 -0.11 -2.75 -16.02
N ASN A 71 -0.62 -2.19 -14.92
CA ASN A 71 0.24 -1.55 -13.92
C ASN A 71 1.26 -2.54 -13.32
N LEU A 72 0.85 -3.78 -13.01
CA LEU A 72 1.77 -4.80 -12.52
C LEU A 72 2.85 -5.15 -13.55
N ARG A 73 2.49 -5.27 -14.83
CA ARG A 73 3.46 -5.50 -15.90
C ARG A 73 4.44 -4.35 -16.06
N ASP A 74 3.94 -3.12 -16.07
CA ASP A 74 4.73 -1.92 -16.35
C ASP A 74 5.64 -1.55 -15.18
N TYR A 75 5.21 -1.78 -13.94
CA TYR A 75 5.95 -1.33 -12.74
C TYR A 75 6.47 -2.49 -11.87
N GLY A 76 5.84 -3.67 -11.90
CA GLY A 76 6.23 -4.81 -11.08
C GLY A 76 7.63 -5.34 -11.38
N VAL A 77 8.09 -5.20 -12.63
CA VAL A 77 9.45 -5.57 -13.04
C VAL A 77 10.53 -4.86 -12.23
N PHE A 78 10.30 -3.61 -11.79
CA PHE A 78 11.25 -2.89 -10.93
C PHE A 78 11.36 -3.55 -9.55
N ALA A 79 10.22 -3.94 -8.97
CA ALA A 79 10.18 -4.63 -7.68
C ALA A 79 10.87 -6.00 -7.75
N ALA A 80 10.79 -6.68 -8.90
CA ALA A 80 11.39 -8.00 -9.11
C ALA A 80 12.92 -7.96 -9.35
N THR A 81 13.54 -6.79 -9.54
CA THR A 81 14.99 -6.68 -9.80
C THR A 81 15.87 -7.25 -8.69
N GLU A 82 15.43 -7.22 -7.43
CA GLU A 82 16.16 -7.82 -6.31
C GLU A 82 16.37 -9.33 -6.50
N ARG A 83 15.42 -10.04 -7.13
CA ARG A 83 15.56 -11.48 -7.42
C ARG A 83 16.66 -11.74 -8.45
N VAL A 84 16.78 -10.87 -9.44
CA VAL A 84 17.87 -10.91 -10.43
C VAL A 84 19.21 -10.65 -9.73
N LEU A 85 19.28 -9.64 -8.86
CA LEU A 85 20.48 -9.34 -8.07
C LEU A 85 20.90 -10.54 -7.22
N MET A 86 19.96 -11.10 -6.45
CA MET A 86 20.23 -12.25 -5.58
C MET A 86 20.74 -13.45 -6.37
N ALA A 87 20.10 -13.79 -7.49
CA ALA A 87 20.52 -14.91 -8.33
C ALA A 87 21.91 -14.68 -8.96
N ALA A 88 22.18 -13.47 -9.44
CA ALA A 88 23.47 -13.13 -10.04
C ALA A 88 24.61 -13.12 -9.00
N VAL A 89 24.34 -12.70 -7.76
CA VAL A 89 25.31 -12.82 -6.65
C VAL A 89 25.54 -14.29 -6.28
N GLN A 90 24.49 -15.11 -6.24
CA GLN A 90 24.63 -16.55 -6.01
C GLN A 90 25.44 -17.24 -7.12
N ALA A 91 25.39 -16.74 -8.34
CA ALA A 91 26.22 -17.19 -9.47
C ALA A 91 27.67 -16.68 -9.41
N GLY A 92 28.07 -15.96 -8.35
CA GLY A 92 29.44 -15.50 -8.11
C GLY A 92 29.72 -14.05 -8.51
N GLY A 93 28.70 -13.28 -8.87
CA GLY A 93 28.86 -11.86 -9.17
C GLY A 93 29.05 -10.98 -7.93
N ASP A 94 29.75 -9.85 -8.11
CA ASP A 94 29.89 -8.84 -7.06
C ASP A 94 28.57 -8.07 -6.88
N ARG A 95 28.05 -8.06 -5.65
CA ARG A 95 26.77 -7.44 -5.32
C ARG A 95 26.74 -5.95 -5.64
N GLN A 96 27.82 -5.22 -5.35
CA GLN A 96 27.85 -3.77 -5.51
C GLN A 96 27.89 -3.38 -6.99
N VAL A 97 28.68 -4.11 -7.78
CA VAL A 97 28.74 -3.93 -9.23
C VAL A 97 27.37 -4.25 -9.85
N LEU A 98 26.78 -5.40 -9.53
CA LEU A 98 25.50 -5.81 -10.11
C LEU A 98 24.34 -4.90 -9.70
N HIS A 99 24.31 -4.44 -8.46
CA HIS A 99 23.34 -3.45 -8.01
C HIS A 99 23.44 -2.16 -8.84
N GLU A 100 24.66 -1.70 -9.14
CA GLU A 100 24.87 -0.52 -9.97
C GLU A 100 24.40 -0.73 -11.42
N VAL A 101 24.68 -1.90 -12.02
CA VAL A 101 24.16 -2.27 -13.36
C VAL A 101 22.63 -2.20 -13.38
N ILE A 102 21.97 -2.84 -12.42
CA ILE A 102 20.51 -2.85 -12.32
C ILE A 102 19.97 -1.43 -12.12
N ARG A 103 20.65 -0.60 -11.32
CA ARG A 103 20.29 0.80 -11.08
C ARG A 103 20.36 1.62 -12.38
N GLU A 104 21.44 1.50 -13.16
CA GLU A 104 21.60 2.15 -14.46
C GLU A 104 20.47 1.79 -15.42
N GLN A 105 20.21 0.50 -15.61
CA GLN A 105 19.15 0.02 -16.51
C GLN A 105 17.75 0.43 -16.03
N SER A 106 17.53 0.46 -14.70
CA SER A 106 16.28 0.92 -14.11
C SER A 106 16.02 2.41 -14.39
N LEU A 107 17.06 3.25 -14.38
CA LEU A 107 16.92 4.67 -14.72
C LEU A 107 16.57 4.89 -16.20
N VAL A 108 17.19 4.12 -17.11
CA VAL A 108 16.84 4.15 -18.54
C VAL A 108 15.38 3.74 -18.74
N ALA A 109 14.97 2.66 -18.10
CA ALA A 109 13.59 2.19 -18.15
C ALA A 109 12.59 3.19 -17.57
N TRP A 110 12.95 3.86 -16.48
CA TRP A 110 12.13 4.91 -15.88
C TRP A 110 11.96 6.12 -16.82
N GLN A 111 13.02 6.52 -17.51
CA GLN A 111 12.95 7.62 -18.49
C GLN A 111 12.03 7.26 -19.68
N ALA A 112 12.08 6.02 -20.17
CA ALA A 112 11.17 5.54 -21.21
C ALA A 112 9.71 5.67 -20.77
N LEU A 113 9.37 5.19 -19.56
CA LEU A 113 8.02 5.29 -19.00
C LEU A 113 7.53 6.73 -18.86
N GLN A 114 8.38 7.67 -18.44
CA GLN A 114 8.02 9.09 -18.36
C GLN A 114 7.62 9.70 -19.71
N THR A 115 8.16 9.15 -20.81
CA THR A 115 7.82 9.58 -22.17
C THR A 115 6.68 8.78 -22.81
N GLY A 116 6.00 7.92 -22.02
CA GLY A 116 4.89 7.08 -22.49
C GLY A 116 5.33 5.87 -23.30
N GLN A 117 6.62 5.53 -23.30
CA GLN A 117 7.15 4.34 -23.95
C GLN A 117 6.95 3.09 -23.05
N PRO A 118 6.87 1.88 -23.63
CA PRO A 118 6.80 0.66 -22.83
C PRO A 118 8.06 0.49 -21.97
N ASN A 119 7.94 -0.22 -20.85
CA ASN A 119 9.08 -0.47 -19.96
C ASN A 119 10.11 -1.42 -20.65
N PRO A 120 11.34 -0.96 -20.93
CA PRO A 120 12.36 -1.77 -21.58
C PRO A 120 13.22 -2.60 -20.61
N LEU A 121 13.00 -2.51 -19.29
CA LEU A 121 13.90 -3.05 -18.27
C LEU A 121 14.22 -4.53 -18.45
N ALA A 122 13.20 -5.34 -18.75
CA ALA A 122 13.39 -6.77 -18.98
C ALA A 122 14.34 -7.02 -20.16
N GLN A 123 14.13 -6.32 -21.27
CA GLN A 123 15.00 -6.39 -22.44
C GLN A 123 16.43 -5.95 -22.09
N LEU A 124 16.58 -4.78 -21.46
CA LEU A 124 17.88 -4.23 -21.08
C LEU A 124 18.69 -5.21 -20.22
N LEU A 125 18.07 -5.85 -19.23
CA LEU A 125 18.75 -6.83 -18.36
C LEU A 125 19.05 -8.15 -19.08
N THR A 126 18.21 -8.57 -20.02
CA THR A 126 18.47 -9.78 -20.84
C THR A 126 19.52 -9.58 -21.93
N GLU A 127 19.87 -8.33 -22.25
CA GLU A 127 20.88 -7.98 -23.26
C GLU A 127 22.20 -7.49 -22.64
N ASP A 128 22.21 -7.11 -21.35
CA ASP A 128 23.42 -6.64 -20.66
C ASP A 128 24.38 -7.80 -20.38
N ALA A 129 25.55 -7.78 -21.03
CA ALA A 129 26.61 -8.78 -20.86
C ALA A 129 27.08 -8.94 -19.39
N ARG A 130 26.97 -7.89 -18.57
CA ARG A 130 27.33 -7.91 -17.14
C ARG A 130 26.36 -8.78 -16.34
N ILE A 131 25.12 -8.94 -16.79
CA ILE A 131 24.11 -9.84 -16.22
C ILE A 131 24.15 -11.21 -16.90
N THR A 132 24.18 -11.24 -18.24
CA THR A 132 24.05 -12.49 -19.00
C THR A 132 25.27 -13.40 -18.97
N SER A 133 26.43 -12.87 -18.55
CA SER A 133 27.59 -13.70 -18.20
C SER A 133 27.39 -14.55 -16.95
N LEU A 134 26.41 -14.22 -16.10
CA LEU A 134 26.09 -14.92 -14.85
C LEU A 134 24.78 -15.69 -14.93
N LEU A 135 23.77 -15.15 -15.62
CA LEU A 135 22.42 -15.72 -15.71
C LEU A 135 21.99 -15.86 -17.18
N ALA A 136 21.32 -16.96 -17.53
CA ALA A 136 20.75 -17.08 -18.87
C ALA A 136 19.61 -16.05 -19.07
N PRO A 137 19.43 -15.47 -20.27
CA PRO A 137 18.35 -14.50 -20.54
C PRO A 137 16.96 -15.00 -20.12
N ALA A 138 16.66 -16.28 -20.39
CA ALA A 138 15.39 -16.90 -19.98
C ALA A 138 15.19 -16.90 -18.46
N GLN A 139 16.27 -17.15 -17.70
CA GLN A 139 16.24 -17.09 -16.24
C GLN A 139 16.02 -15.66 -15.73
N VAL A 140 16.62 -14.65 -16.38
CA VAL A 140 16.38 -13.24 -16.05
C VAL A 140 14.91 -12.87 -16.28
N THR A 141 14.32 -13.29 -17.40
CA THR A 141 12.89 -13.06 -17.68
C THR A 141 12.00 -13.68 -16.60
N GLU A 142 12.28 -14.91 -16.20
CA GLU A 142 11.53 -15.60 -15.13
C GLU A 142 11.66 -14.89 -13.77
N LEU A 143 12.85 -14.41 -13.42
CA LEU A 143 13.09 -13.70 -12.17
C LEU A 143 12.40 -12.33 -12.13
N LEU A 144 12.21 -11.69 -13.28
CA LEU A 144 11.51 -10.41 -13.41
C LEU A 144 9.98 -10.53 -13.43
N ASP A 145 9.43 -11.74 -13.54
CA ASP A 145 7.99 -11.95 -13.39
C ASP A 145 7.57 -11.75 -11.93
N ALA A 146 6.87 -10.63 -11.68
CA ALA A 146 6.39 -10.24 -10.36
C ALA A 146 5.03 -10.86 -9.98
N THR A 147 4.42 -11.67 -10.85
CA THR A 147 3.04 -12.18 -10.66
C THR A 147 2.88 -12.94 -9.34
N GLU A 148 3.87 -13.78 -9.01
CA GLU A 148 3.88 -14.57 -7.76
C GLU A 148 4.67 -13.87 -6.64
N HIS A 149 5.16 -12.64 -6.87
CA HIS A 149 5.97 -11.91 -5.90
C HIS A 149 5.11 -11.12 -4.90
N VAL A 150 4.21 -11.83 -4.21
CA VAL A 150 3.21 -11.24 -3.29
C VAL A 150 3.46 -11.59 -1.81
N GLY A 151 4.51 -12.35 -1.50
CA GLY A 151 4.86 -12.72 -0.12
C GLY A 151 3.75 -13.50 0.57
N ASP A 152 3.43 -13.13 1.81
CA ASP A 152 2.36 -13.71 2.63
C ASP A 152 1.03 -12.93 2.54
N ALA A 153 0.88 -12.06 1.53
CA ALA A 153 -0.31 -11.21 1.40
C ALA A 153 -1.62 -12.00 1.30
N PRO A 154 -1.72 -13.10 0.52
CA PRO A 154 -2.93 -13.93 0.48
C PRO A 154 -3.26 -14.56 1.84
N GLU A 155 -2.25 -15.02 2.58
CA GLU A 155 -2.39 -15.63 3.90
C GLU A 155 -2.91 -14.62 4.91
N ARG A 156 -2.32 -13.42 4.94
CA ARG A 156 -2.76 -12.32 5.81
C ARG A 156 -4.19 -11.88 5.54
N ALA A 157 -4.58 -11.79 4.27
CA ALA A 157 -5.95 -11.44 3.89
C ALA A 157 -6.95 -12.48 4.44
N ARG A 158 -6.66 -13.78 4.27
CA ARG A 158 -7.51 -14.86 4.82
C ARG A 158 -7.56 -14.85 6.34
N LEU A 159 -6.45 -14.55 7.01
CA LEU A 159 -6.39 -14.47 8.47
C LEU A 159 -7.29 -13.36 9.02
N ILE A 160 -7.31 -12.19 8.38
CA ILE A 160 -8.21 -11.09 8.76
C ILE A 160 -9.67 -11.50 8.55
N VAL A 161 -10.01 -12.17 7.45
CA VAL A 161 -11.37 -12.68 7.21
C VAL A 161 -11.81 -13.62 8.33
N GLN A 162 -10.96 -14.59 8.72
CA GLN A 162 -11.25 -15.50 9.82
C GLN A 162 -11.47 -14.78 11.16
N GLN A 163 -10.67 -13.75 11.44
CA GLN A 163 -10.84 -12.93 12.65
C GLN A 163 -12.17 -12.18 12.66
N ILE A 164 -12.59 -11.63 11.51
CA ILE A 164 -13.87 -10.94 11.35
C ILE A 164 -15.02 -11.93 11.54
N GLU A 165 -14.98 -13.09 10.88
CA GLU A 165 -16.01 -14.13 11.01
C GLU A 165 -16.15 -14.63 12.45
N ALA A 166 -15.03 -14.85 13.15
CA ALA A 166 -15.05 -15.24 14.56
C ALA A 166 -15.66 -14.16 15.47
N ALA A 167 -15.44 -12.88 15.16
CA ALA A 167 -15.97 -11.77 15.93
C ALA A 167 -17.47 -11.50 15.68
N THR A 168 -18.01 -11.89 14.52
CA THR A 168 -19.41 -11.66 14.14
C THR A 168 -20.31 -12.88 14.30
N ALA A 169 -19.75 -14.05 14.63
CA ALA A 169 -20.49 -15.29 14.85
C ALA A 169 -21.24 -15.37 16.20
N SER A 170 -21.19 -14.33 17.05
CA SER A 170 -21.95 -14.21 18.32
C SER A 170 -23.20 -13.35 18.16
#